data_AF-A0A2T2WKI7-F1
#
_entry.id   AF-A0A2T2WKI7-F1
#
_cell.length_a   1.000
_cell.length_b   1.000
_cell.length_c   1.000
_cell.angle_alpha   90.00
_cell.angle_beta   90.00
_cell.angle_gamma   90.00
#
_symmetry.space_group_name_H-M   'P 1'
#
loop_
_entity.id
_entity.type
_entity.pdbx_description
1 polymer ?
#
loop_
_entity_poly.entity_id
_entity_poly.type
_entity_poly.pdbx_seq_one_letter_code
_entity_poly.pdbx_strand_id
1 'polypeptide(L)'
;MRRVWLAGLAGMVLAGGWSGTALAASPVNVPSAAQIAKVMHSYRERGVPGETYTPSLNSLTTTPTPSGHGMDAAVIGGRFPTADGYGQLVFFFDDGRFVGLNSPDEAVAVEKLSAAGPGAFRVTYASYTPHDALDDPTLSPVTITYHVQATGVAASKPLGPTVHDHLGVAQREVAASRHTIQQAVARFREAGVAHETYHPLWNTLLTLPGSGNQVITALTAVRWPTADGYGQVVFFFDGNRFVGLNSPFEASAILRVARAGESRVRITYANYTPDDALDDPTLKPVTITYTVRATGVISSAPLPAGVKNGLRAVLTSGPDR
;
A
#
# COMPACT_ATOMS: atom_id res chain seq x y z
N MET A 1 -81.03 -5.37 57.19
CA MET A 1 -80.41 -4.98 58.47
C MET A 1 -79.14 -5.80 58.69
N ARG A 2 -78.04 -5.17 59.13
CA ARG A 2 -76.82 -5.76 59.77
C ARG A 2 -75.97 -6.70 58.90
N ARG A 3 -74.75 -6.27 58.50
CA ARG A 3 -73.42 -6.47 59.13
C ARG A 3 -72.95 -7.93 59.21
N VAL A 4 -71.75 -8.20 58.67
CA VAL A 4 -70.54 -8.90 59.23
C VAL A 4 -69.72 -9.47 58.05
N TRP A 5 -68.61 -8.82 57.65
CA TRP A 5 -67.17 -9.07 57.93
C TRP A 5 -66.52 -10.34 57.32
N LEU A 6 -65.68 -10.08 56.30
CA LEU A 6 -64.23 -10.38 56.15
C LEU A 6 -63.68 -11.83 56.02
N ALA A 7 -63.10 -12.10 54.85
CA ALA A 7 -61.80 -12.74 54.60
C ALA A 7 -61.46 -12.44 53.12
N GLY A 8 -60.36 -11.80 52.72
CA GLY A 8 -58.98 -12.04 53.10
C GLY A 8 -58.32 -12.89 52.00
N LEU A 9 -57.71 -12.27 50.97
CA LEU A 9 -56.78 -12.97 50.09
C LEU A 9 -55.81 -12.02 49.36
N ALA A 10 -54.56 -12.15 49.81
CA ALA A 10 -53.27 -11.94 49.17
C ALA A 10 -53.19 -11.08 47.91
N GLY A 11 -52.49 -9.95 48.04
CA GLY A 11 -51.88 -9.26 46.92
C GLY A 11 -50.69 -10.02 46.36
N MET A 12 -50.58 -10.05 45.04
CA MET A 12 -49.34 -10.36 44.33
C MET A 12 -49.24 -9.38 43.16
N VAL A 13 -48.51 -8.28 43.40
CA VAL A 13 -48.16 -7.30 42.36
C VAL A 13 -46.88 -7.79 41.70
N LEU A 14 -47.00 -8.33 40.48
CA LEU A 14 -45.86 -8.59 39.60
C LEU A 14 -45.46 -7.27 38.94
N ALA A 15 -44.48 -6.58 39.54
CA ALA A 15 -43.76 -5.50 38.89
C ALA A 15 -42.82 -6.11 37.83
N GLY A 16 -43.30 -6.18 36.58
CA GLY A 16 -42.48 -6.54 35.43
C GLY A 16 -41.50 -5.40 35.09
N GLY A 17 -40.33 -5.43 35.73
CA GLY A 17 -39.22 -4.54 35.39
C GLY A 17 -38.63 -4.92 34.03
N TRP A 18 -38.97 -4.17 32.99
CA TRP A 18 -38.27 -4.22 31.71
C TRP A 18 -36.89 -3.60 31.90
N SER A 19 -35.90 -4.46 32.14
CA SER A 19 -34.50 -4.07 32.09
C SER A 19 -34.11 -3.91 30.62
N GLY A 20 -34.36 -2.72 30.07
CA GLY A 20 -33.81 -2.34 28.77
C GLY A 20 -32.30 -2.26 28.90
N THR A 21 -31.60 -3.31 28.45
CA THR A 21 -30.17 -3.24 28.18
C THR A 21 -29.96 -2.19 27.11
N ALA A 22 -29.45 -1.02 27.50
CA ALA A 22 -28.96 -0.03 26.57
C ALA A 22 -27.84 -0.67 25.75
N LEU A 23 -28.13 -1.01 24.49
CA LEU A 23 -27.12 -1.41 23.52
C LEU A 23 -26.14 -0.25 23.40
N ALA A 24 -24.93 -0.42 23.93
CA ALA A 24 -23.86 0.54 23.74
C ALA A 24 -23.63 0.71 22.23
N ALA A 25 -23.81 1.93 21.73
CA ALA A 25 -23.52 2.24 20.34
C ALA A 25 -22.06 1.91 20.06
N SER A 26 -21.80 1.07 19.05
CA SER A 26 -20.44 0.83 18.56
C SER A 26 -19.78 2.16 18.23
N PRO A 27 -18.49 2.36 18.55
CA PRO A 27 -17.79 3.58 18.24
C PRO A 27 -17.81 3.81 16.74
N VAL A 28 -18.31 4.98 16.35
CA VAL A 28 -18.38 5.44 14.96
C VAL A 28 -16.97 5.52 14.38
N ASN A 29 -16.68 4.77 13.32
CA ASN A 29 -15.33 4.60 12.81
C ASN A 29 -15.05 5.55 11.63
N VAL A 30 -14.70 6.81 11.93
CA VAL A 30 -14.17 7.75 10.94
C VAL A 30 -12.67 7.55 10.81
N PRO A 31 -12.08 7.44 9.60
CA PRO A 31 -10.65 7.26 9.46
C PRO A 31 -9.91 8.49 10.02
N SER A 32 -8.90 8.24 10.86
CA SER A 32 -8.02 9.29 11.38
C SER A 32 -7.21 9.96 10.27
N ALA A 33 -6.74 11.18 10.50
CA ALA A 33 -5.84 11.89 9.58
C ALA A 33 -4.61 11.05 9.18
N ALA A 34 -4.04 10.30 10.12
CA ALA A 34 -2.92 9.40 9.85
C ALA A 34 -3.29 8.22 8.94
N GLN A 35 -4.51 7.66 9.10
CA GLN A 35 -5.01 6.60 8.21
C GLN A 35 -5.29 7.14 6.80
N ILE A 36 -5.90 8.33 6.69
CA ILE A 36 -6.16 9.01 5.41
C ILE A 36 -4.84 9.30 4.70
N ALA A 37 -3.89 9.93 5.39
CA ALA A 37 -2.56 10.20 4.86
C ALA A 37 -1.92 8.90 4.39
N LYS A 38 -1.86 7.86 5.23
CA LYS A 38 -1.30 6.55 4.85
C LYS A 38 -1.94 5.96 3.59
N VAL A 39 -3.22 6.17 3.33
CA VAL A 39 -3.85 5.69 2.09
C VAL A 39 -3.46 6.55 0.90
N MET A 40 -3.68 7.86 0.96
CA MET A 40 -3.43 8.78 -0.16
C MET A 40 -2.00 8.71 -0.66
N HIS A 41 -1.12 8.59 0.31
CA HIS A 41 0.31 8.71 0.11
C HIS A 41 0.83 7.40 -0.52
N SER A 42 0.03 6.32 -0.50
CA SER A 42 0.27 5.05 -1.23
C SER A 42 -0.14 5.12 -2.69
N TYR A 43 -0.59 6.28 -3.16
CA TYR A 43 -0.83 6.57 -4.57
C TYR A 43 0.19 7.60 -5.05
N ARG A 44 0.53 7.52 -6.34
CA ARG A 44 1.37 8.46 -7.07
C ARG A 44 0.91 8.56 -8.51
N GLU A 45 1.29 9.62 -9.21
CA GLU A 45 1.11 9.68 -10.66
C GLU A 45 1.98 8.62 -11.35
N ARG A 46 1.42 7.98 -12.38
CA ARG A 46 2.12 6.95 -13.16
C ARG A 46 3.31 7.56 -13.89
N GLY A 47 4.49 7.02 -13.62
CA GLY A 47 5.71 7.38 -14.33
C GLY A 47 6.44 8.59 -13.76
N VAL A 48 5.89 9.25 -12.73
CA VAL A 48 6.53 10.40 -12.08
C VAL A 48 7.12 9.97 -10.72
N PRO A 49 8.47 9.89 -10.60
CA PRO A 49 9.11 9.44 -9.37
C PRO A 49 9.12 10.55 -8.31
N GLY A 50 8.80 10.17 -7.06
CA GLY A 50 8.93 11.07 -5.90
C GLY A 50 7.69 11.90 -5.58
N GLU A 51 6.63 11.79 -6.39
CA GLU A 51 5.34 12.40 -6.11
C GLU A 51 4.41 11.46 -5.34
N THR A 52 3.47 12.06 -4.62
CA THR A 52 2.47 11.37 -3.79
C THR A 52 1.21 12.23 -3.66
N TYR A 53 0.13 11.72 -3.09
CA TYR A 53 -1.04 12.54 -2.75
C TYR A 53 -1.04 12.92 -1.27
N THR A 54 -1.26 14.20 -1.01
CA THR A 54 -1.39 14.75 0.34
C THR A 54 -2.85 15.11 0.64
N PRO A 55 -3.37 14.80 1.85
CA PRO A 55 -4.76 15.10 2.19
C PRO A 55 -5.00 16.57 2.42
N SER A 56 -6.03 17.10 1.77
CA SER A 56 -6.64 18.38 2.09
C SER A 56 -7.65 18.17 3.22
N LEU A 57 -7.20 18.11 4.49
CA LEU A 57 -8.04 17.68 5.62
C LEU A 57 -9.23 18.61 5.90
N ASN A 58 -9.19 19.87 5.46
CA ASN A 58 -10.33 20.79 5.46
C ASN A 58 -11.45 20.35 4.48
N SER A 59 -11.17 19.45 3.55
CA SER A 59 -12.17 18.83 2.67
C SER A 59 -12.81 17.55 3.23
N LEU A 60 -12.33 17.04 4.37
CA LEU A 60 -12.86 15.82 4.97
C LEU A 60 -14.36 15.96 5.22
N THR A 61 -15.13 15.20 4.47
CA THR A 61 -16.58 15.17 4.51
C THR A 61 -17.02 13.79 4.96
N THR A 62 -18.01 13.72 5.85
CA THR A 62 -18.53 12.44 6.34
C THR A 62 -20.05 12.36 6.18
N THR A 63 -20.57 11.14 6.10
CA THR A 63 -22.00 10.85 6.05
C THR A 63 -22.26 9.50 6.72
N PRO A 64 -23.43 9.24 7.34
CA PRO A 64 -23.75 7.91 7.84
C PRO A 64 -23.68 6.86 6.73
N THR A 65 -23.24 5.65 7.06
CA THR A 65 -23.36 4.52 6.12
C THR A 65 -24.84 4.28 5.77
N PRO A 66 -25.16 3.66 4.63
CA PRO A 66 -26.54 3.30 4.29
C PRO A 66 -27.21 2.38 5.34
N SER A 67 -26.41 1.61 6.09
CA SER A 67 -26.87 0.76 7.20
C SER A 67 -27.13 1.53 8.50
N GLY A 68 -26.66 2.79 8.61
CA GLY A 68 -26.78 3.61 9.82
C GLY A 68 -25.89 3.18 10.99
N HIS A 69 -25.00 2.20 10.78
CA HIS A 69 -24.16 1.62 11.83
C HIS A 69 -22.70 2.12 11.82
N GLY A 70 -22.32 2.94 10.84
CA GLY A 70 -20.97 3.48 10.71
C GLY A 70 -20.97 4.84 10.00
N MET A 71 -19.77 5.32 9.64
CA MET A 71 -19.60 6.55 8.87
C MET A 71 -18.76 6.32 7.63
N ASP A 72 -19.24 6.84 6.51
CA ASP A 72 -18.46 6.98 5.30
C ASP A 72 -17.74 8.31 5.31
N ALA A 73 -16.56 8.35 4.68
CA ALA A 73 -15.77 9.56 4.54
C ALA A 73 -15.28 9.74 3.11
N ALA A 74 -15.17 11.00 2.70
CA ALA A 74 -14.53 11.40 1.46
C ALA A 74 -13.54 12.54 1.75
N VAL A 75 -12.39 12.53 1.07
CA VAL A 75 -11.35 13.57 1.23
C VAL A 75 -10.67 13.82 -0.11
N ILE A 76 -10.42 15.09 -0.42
CA ILE A 76 -9.63 15.50 -1.59
C ILE A 76 -8.15 15.30 -1.27
N GLY A 77 -7.43 14.62 -2.16
CA GLY A 77 -5.98 14.52 -2.15
C GLY A 77 -5.39 15.30 -3.32
N GLY A 78 -4.38 16.14 -3.06
CA GLY A 78 -3.64 16.86 -4.08
C GLY A 78 -2.26 16.26 -4.30
N ARG A 79 -1.82 16.19 -5.57
CA ARG A 79 -0.49 15.74 -5.97
C ARG A 79 0.60 16.63 -5.35
N PHE A 80 1.62 16.02 -4.76
CA PHE A 80 2.73 16.71 -4.08
C PHE A 80 4.05 15.89 -4.10
N PRO A 81 5.21 16.52 -4.33
CA PRO A 81 5.32 17.82 -5.01
C PRO A 81 4.63 17.74 -6.37
N THR A 82 4.29 18.89 -6.94
CA THR A 82 3.70 18.95 -8.28
C THR A 82 4.39 20.06 -9.04
N ALA A 83 4.75 19.81 -10.30
CA ALA A 83 5.44 20.79 -11.14
C ALA A 83 4.49 21.89 -11.64
N ASP A 84 3.22 21.54 -11.85
CA ASP A 84 2.20 22.43 -12.42
C ASP A 84 1.22 22.99 -11.39
N GLY A 85 1.16 22.42 -10.18
CA GLY A 85 0.20 22.86 -9.15
C GLY A 85 -1.15 22.15 -9.22
N TYR A 86 -1.34 21.23 -10.16
CA TYR A 86 -2.61 20.54 -10.42
C TYR A 86 -2.48 19.03 -10.15
N GLY A 87 -3.60 18.32 -10.36
CA GLY A 87 -3.73 16.89 -10.10
C GLY A 87 -4.40 16.63 -8.75
N GLN A 88 -5.69 16.33 -8.80
CA GLN A 88 -6.50 16.04 -7.62
C GLN A 88 -7.33 14.77 -7.79
N LEU A 89 -7.49 14.05 -6.68
CA LEU A 89 -8.36 12.88 -6.56
C LEU A 89 -9.25 13.01 -5.33
N VAL A 90 -10.36 12.28 -5.32
CA VAL A 90 -11.21 12.10 -4.14
C VAL A 90 -11.10 10.66 -3.67
N PHE A 91 -10.72 10.49 -2.41
CA PHE A 91 -10.53 9.20 -1.74
C PHE A 91 -11.75 8.90 -0.87
N PHE A 92 -12.31 7.71 -1.02
CA PHE A 92 -13.51 7.28 -0.30
C PHE A 92 -13.22 6.16 0.69
N PHE A 93 -13.89 6.24 1.84
CA PHE A 93 -13.76 5.30 2.95
C PHE A 93 -15.15 4.88 3.43
N ASP A 94 -15.31 3.59 3.71
CA ASP A 94 -16.49 2.95 4.32
C ASP A 94 -16.10 2.47 5.71
N ASP A 95 -16.73 3.02 6.75
CA ASP A 95 -16.47 2.71 8.17
C ASP A 95 -14.96 2.66 8.52
N GLY A 96 -14.22 3.68 8.09
CA GLY A 96 -12.78 3.82 8.32
C GLY A 96 -11.88 3.04 7.36
N ARG A 97 -12.44 2.22 6.48
CA ARG A 97 -11.71 1.43 5.48
C ARG A 97 -11.71 2.11 4.13
N PHE A 98 -10.55 2.29 3.51
CA PHE A 98 -10.49 2.78 2.13
C PHE A 98 -11.15 1.81 1.14
N VAL A 99 -12.01 2.33 0.27
CA VAL A 99 -12.78 1.53 -0.70
C VAL A 99 -12.54 1.91 -2.16
N GLY A 100 -12.06 3.13 -2.45
CA GLY A 100 -11.80 3.52 -3.82
C GLY A 100 -11.56 5.00 -4.04
N LEU A 101 -11.29 5.34 -5.30
CA LEU A 101 -11.13 6.70 -5.80
C LEU A 101 -12.38 7.11 -6.59
N ASN A 102 -12.51 8.41 -6.87
CA ASN A 102 -13.48 8.92 -7.84
C ASN A 102 -13.17 8.47 -9.27
N SER A 103 -11.89 8.34 -9.60
CA SER A 103 -11.34 8.02 -10.93
C SER A 103 -9.88 7.56 -10.76
N PRO A 104 -9.34 6.72 -11.66
CA PRO A 104 -7.89 6.52 -11.75
C PRO A 104 -7.18 7.72 -12.39
N ASP A 105 -7.88 8.47 -13.24
CA ASP A 105 -7.37 9.68 -13.90
C ASP A 105 -7.57 10.89 -12.97
N GLU A 106 -6.56 11.75 -12.89
CA GLU A 106 -6.57 12.94 -12.03
C GLU A 106 -7.51 14.01 -12.60
N ALA A 107 -8.30 14.63 -11.74
CA ALA A 107 -8.98 15.87 -12.10
C ALA A 107 -7.98 17.03 -12.01
N VAL A 108 -8.09 18.02 -12.91
CA VAL A 108 -7.28 19.24 -12.81
C VAL A 108 -7.56 19.94 -11.47
N ALA A 109 -8.85 20.14 -11.15
CA ALA A 109 -9.29 20.74 -9.90
C ALA A 109 -10.66 20.20 -9.42
N VAL A 110 -10.75 19.93 -8.13
CA VAL A 110 -11.99 19.66 -7.39
C VAL A 110 -12.41 20.94 -6.66
N GLU A 111 -13.50 21.56 -7.09
CA GLU A 111 -14.00 22.82 -6.52
C GLU A 111 -14.73 22.59 -5.19
N LYS A 112 -15.46 21.48 -5.09
CA LYS A 112 -16.31 21.22 -3.92
C LYS A 112 -16.51 19.73 -3.66
N LEU A 113 -16.43 19.36 -2.39
CA LEU A 113 -16.86 18.07 -1.86
C LEU A 113 -17.92 18.31 -0.78
N SER A 114 -19.02 17.56 -0.82
CA SER A 114 -20.13 17.70 0.15
C SER A 114 -20.91 16.41 0.31
N ALA A 115 -21.56 16.22 1.47
CA ALA A 115 -22.45 15.09 1.71
C ALA A 115 -23.74 15.24 0.89
N ALA A 116 -24.27 14.13 0.38
CA ALA A 116 -25.49 14.09 -0.44
C ALA A 116 -26.58 13.14 0.09
N GLY A 117 -26.36 12.57 1.27
CA GLY A 117 -27.22 11.58 1.92
C GLY A 117 -26.39 10.40 2.45
N PRO A 118 -27.02 9.42 3.12
CA PRO A 118 -26.32 8.24 3.63
C PRO A 118 -25.56 7.52 2.52
N GLY A 119 -24.27 7.29 2.75
CA GLY A 119 -23.30 6.75 1.80
C GLY A 119 -23.18 7.48 0.46
N ALA A 120 -23.57 8.75 0.40
CA ALA A 120 -23.53 9.54 -0.83
C ALA A 120 -22.79 10.87 -0.66
N PHE A 121 -21.98 11.21 -1.67
CA PHE A 121 -21.19 12.44 -1.74
C PHE A 121 -21.39 13.13 -3.08
N ARG A 122 -21.50 14.45 -3.09
CA ARG A 122 -21.44 15.27 -4.30
C ARG A 122 -20.04 15.88 -4.43
N VAL A 123 -19.44 15.65 -5.59
CA VAL A 123 -18.15 16.25 -5.98
C VAL A 123 -18.40 17.14 -7.19
N THR A 124 -18.00 18.40 -7.08
CA THR A 124 -18.03 19.38 -8.18
C THR A 124 -16.60 19.62 -8.65
N TYR A 125 -16.40 19.50 -9.95
CA TYR A 125 -15.12 19.63 -10.63
C TYR A 125 -15.15 20.82 -11.57
N ALA A 126 -14.02 21.51 -11.68
CA ALA A 126 -13.80 22.45 -12.78
C ALA A 126 -13.82 21.67 -14.11
N SER A 127 -14.26 22.33 -15.18
CA SER A 127 -14.34 21.73 -16.52
C SER A 127 -13.68 22.64 -17.53
N TYR A 128 -12.93 22.05 -18.45
CA TYR A 128 -12.01 22.74 -19.33
C TYR A 128 -12.30 22.43 -20.81
N THR A 129 -12.11 23.41 -21.67
CA THR A 129 -11.88 23.17 -23.10
C THR A 129 -10.42 22.74 -23.34
N PRO A 130 -10.10 22.13 -24.49
CA PRO A 130 -8.71 21.81 -24.84
C PRO A 130 -7.77 23.03 -24.98
N HIS A 131 -8.31 24.27 -24.93
CA HIS A 131 -7.56 25.51 -25.06
C HIS A 131 -7.52 26.33 -23.77
N ASP A 132 -8.19 25.87 -22.71
CA ASP A 132 -8.17 26.56 -21.42
C ASP A 132 -6.78 26.41 -20.78
N ALA A 133 -6.36 27.45 -20.06
CA ALA A 133 -5.27 27.32 -19.11
C ALA A 133 -5.75 26.55 -17.87
N LEU A 134 -4.86 25.83 -17.19
CA LEU A 134 -5.25 24.99 -16.05
C LEU A 134 -5.83 25.81 -14.86
N ASP A 135 -5.47 27.08 -14.75
CA ASP A 135 -6.00 28.05 -13.77
C ASP A 135 -7.30 28.75 -14.19
N ASP A 136 -7.70 28.68 -15.48
CA ASP A 136 -8.82 29.44 -16.02
C ASP A 136 -9.81 28.57 -16.83
N PRO A 137 -10.62 27.74 -16.15
CA PRO A 137 -11.64 26.92 -16.80
C PRO A 137 -12.76 27.79 -17.39
N THR A 138 -13.11 27.57 -18.66
CA THR A 138 -14.17 28.32 -19.36
C THR A 138 -15.50 27.56 -19.45
N LEU A 139 -15.52 26.24 -19.19
CA LEU A 139 -16.76 25.47 -19.16
C LEU A 139 -17.42 25.50 -17.79
N SER A 140 -18.74 25.29 -17.76
CA SER A 140 -19.48 25.16 -16.51
C SER A 140 -18.99 23.94 -15.70
N PRO A 141 -18.83 24.07 -14.37
CA PRO A 141 -18.41 22.97 -13.51
C PRO A 141 -19.32 21.74 -13.60
N VAL A 142 -18.72 20.56 -13.50
CA VAL A 142 -19.44 19.28 -13.56
C VAL A 142 -19.61 18.71 -12.17
N THR A 143 -20.84 18.38 -11.78
CA THR A 143 -21.12 17.70 -10.50
C THR A 143 -21.48 16.23 -10.73
N ILE A 144 -20.84 15.35 -9.94
CA ILE A 144 -21.07 13.90 -9.89
C ILE A 144 -21.47 13.52 -8.47
N THR A 145 -22.45 12.61 -8.33
CA THR A 145 -22.75 11.98 -7.04
C THR A 145 -22.06 10.62 -6.99
N TYR A 146 -21.32 10.35 -5.92
CA TYR A 146 -20.66 9.09 -5.66
C TYR A 146 -21.36 8.37 -4.50
N HIS A 147 -21.63 7.09 -4.69
CA HIS A 147 -22.21 6.19 -3.71
C HIS A 147 -21.13 5.25 -3.18
N VAL A 148 -20.87 5.34 -1.88
CA VAL A 148 -19.89 4.52 -1.16
C VAL A 148 -20.57 3.24 -0.67
N GLN A 149 -19.87 2.13 -0.87
CA GLN A 149 -20.28 0.82 -0.40
C GLN A 149 -19.06 0.06 0.11
N ALA A 150 -19.31 -0.96 0.93
CA ALA A 150 -18.27 -1.83 1.45
C ALA A 150 -17.44 -2.56 0.38
N THR A 151 -17.82 -2.54 -0.91
CA THR A 151 -17.05 -3.16 -2.00
C THR A 151 -16.38 -2.15 -2.93
N GLY A 152 -16.70 -0.85 -2.81
CA GLY A 152 -16.18 0.16 -3.72
C GLY A 152 -17.00 1.44 -3.77
N VAL A 153 -16.84 2.17 -4.87
CA VAL A 153 -17.51 3.46 -5.10
C VAL A 153 -18.19 3.40 -6.47
N ALA A 154 -19.45 3.81 -6.52
CA ALA A 154 -20.21 3.93 -7.77
C ALA A 154 -20.52 5.39 -8.07
N ALA A 155 -20.19 5.87 -9.27
CA ALA A 155 -20.53 7.21 -9.72
C ALA A 155 -21.92 7.22 -10.39
N SER A 156 -22.70 8.28 -10.17
CA SER A 156 -24.01 8.47 -10.82
C SER A 156 -23.92 8.61 -12.34
N LYS A 157 -22.75 9.04 -12.83
CA LYS A 157 -22.38 9.09 -14.25
C LYS A 157 -20.84 9.10 -14.36
N PRO A 158 -20.25 8.68 -15.49
CA PRO A 158 -18.81 8.76 -15.69
C PRO A 158 -18.28 10.19 -15.56
N LEU A 159 -17.04 10.32 -15.10
CA LEU A 159 -16.33 11.60 -15.14
C LEU A 159 -15.92 11.90 -16.59
N GLY A 160 -16.36 13.04 -17.11
CA GLY A 160 -16.14 13.42 -18.51
C GLY A 160 -14.68 13.81 -18.80
N PRO A 161 -14.24 13.73 -20.07
CA PRO A 161 -12.86 14.03 -20.45
C PRO A 161 -12.45 15.50 -20.21
N THR A 162 -13.42 16.41 -20.08
CA THR A 162 -13.18 17.84 -19.84
C THR A 162 -12.74 18.16 -18.41
N VAL A 163 -12.75 17.18 -17.50
CA VAL A 163 -12.36 17.35 -16.09
C VAL A 163 -10.94 16.86 -15.82
N HIS A 164 -10.45 15.92 -16.63
CA HIS A 164 -9.20 15.23 -16.38
C HIS A 164 -8.00 16.08 -16.79
N ASP A 165 -6.96 16.06 -15.98
CA ASP A 165 -5.62 16.41 -16.44
C ASP A 165 -5.20 15.30 -17.43
N HIS A 166 -5.04 15.64 -18.70
CA HIS A 166 -4.79 14.65 -19.77
C HIS A 166 -3.48 13.85 -19.59
N LEU A 167 -2.68 14.17 -18.57
CA LEU A 167 -1.37 13.60 -18.31
C LEU A 167 -1.37 12.62 -17.11
N GLY A 168 -2.26 12.85 -16.13
CA GLY A 168 -2.16 12.25 -14.81
C GLY A 168 -3.01 10.99 -14.61
N VAL A 169 -2.37 9.83 -14.43
CA VAL A 169 -3.05 8.60 -14.01
C VAL A 169 -2.49 8.14 -12.67
N ALA A 170 -3.32 8.18 -11.63
CA ALA A 170 -2.96 7.70 -10.32
C ALA A 170 -2.78 6.18 -10.30
N GLN A 171 -1.70 5.73 -9.67
CA GLN A 171 -1.40 4.33 -9.46
C GLN A 171 -1.09 4.08 -8.00
N ARG A 172 -1.77 3.06 -7.44
CA ARG A 172 -1.45 2.59 -6.10
C ARG A 172 -0.11 1.85 -6.09
N GLU A 173 0.76 2.26 -5.17
CA GLU A 173 1.92 1.52 -4.74
C GLU A 173 1.49 0.30 -3.93
N VAL A 174 1.45 -0.85 -4.60
CA VAL A 174 1.27 -2.14 -3.98
C VAL A 174 2.60 -2.87 -3.90
N ALA A 175 2.74 -3.76 -2.91
CA ALA A 175 3.86 -4.69 -2.83
C ALA A 175 4.08 -5.40 -4.17
N ALA A 176 5.34 -5.72 -4.49
CA ALA A 176 5.67 -6.42 -5.72
C ALA A 176 4.86 -7.72 -5.86
N SER A 177 4.19 -7.89 -7.00
CA SER A 177 3.42 -9.09 -7.29
C SER A 177 4.35 -10.30 -7.52
N ARG A 178 3.85 -11.53 -7.34
CA ARG A 178 4.63 -12.74 -7.66
C ARG A 178 5.14 -12.74 -9.11
N HIS A 179 4.30 -12.32 -10.05
CA HIS A 179 4.68 -12.22 -11.46
C HIS A 179 5.82 -11.22 -11.67
N THR A 180 5.73 -10.04 -11.06
CA THR A 180 6.78 -9.02 -11.15
C THR A 180 8.09 -9.48 -10.51
N ILE A 181 8.02 -10.16 -9.37
CA ILE A 181 9.19 -10.74 -8.71
C ILE A 181 9.84 -11.78 -9.63
N GLN A 182 9.06 -12.70 -10.21
CA GLN A 182 9.58 -13.71 -11.15
C GLN A 182 10.26 -13.07 -12.36
N GLN A 183 9.63 -12.06 -12.98
CA GLN A 183 10.21 -11.35 -14.12
C GLN A 183 11.52 -10.65 -13.76
N ALA A 184 11.60 -10.00 -12.59
CA ALA A 184 12.83 -9.34 -12.17
C ALA A 184 13.94 -10.36 -11.88
N VAL A 185 13.63 -11.44 -11.17
CA VAL A 185 14.60 -12.48 -10.82
C VAL A 185 15.13 -13.21 -12.06
N ALA A 186 14.27 -13.51 -13.04
CA ALA A 186 14.65 -14.18 -14.29
C ALA A 186 15.60 -13.36 -15.19
N ARG A 187 15.77 -12.06 -14.92
CA ARG A 187 16.73 -11.20 -15.64
C ARG A 187 18.16 -11.33 -15.12
N PHE A 188 18.40 -12.13 -14.09
CA PHE A 188 19.72 -12.30 -13.51
C PHE A 188 20.21 -13.73 -13.71
N ARG A 189 21.52 -13.85 -13.90
CA ARG A 189 22.26 -15.11 -13.94
C ARG A 189 23.62 -14.93 -13.27
N GLU A 190 24.32 -16.02 -13.08
CA GLU A 190 25.72 -15.97 -12.70
C GLU A 190 26.61 -15.43 -13.84
N ALA A 191 27.61 -14.63 -13.49
CA ALA A 191 28.64 -14.18 -14.41
C ALA A 191 29.43 -15.36 -15.00
N GLY A 192 29.36 -15.51 -16.32
CA GLY A 192 30.12 -16.55 -17.05
C GLY A 192 29.38 -17.86 -17.27
N VAL A 193 28.18 -18.04 -16.70
CA VAL A 193 27.38 -19.27 -16.85
C VAL A 193 26.05 -18.96 -17.54
N ALA A 194 25.93 -19.36 -18.81
CA ALA A 194 24.81 -18.97 -19.65
C ALA A 194 23.48 -19.69 -19.34
N HIS A 195 23.54 -20.87 -18.72
CA HIS A 195 22.39 -21.77 -18.52
C HIS A 195 21.82 -21.74 -17.09
N GLU A 196 22.45 -20.99 -16.18
CA GLU A 196 21.97 -20.82 -14.81
C GLU A 196 21.15 -19.55 -14.69
N THR A 197 20.10 -19.61 -13.87
CA THR A 197 19.18 -18.50 -13.60
C THR A 197 18.85 -18.47 -12.12
N TYR A 198 18.30 -17.38 -11.62
CA TYR A 198 17.78 -17.36 -10.25
C TYR A 198 16.31 -17.75 -10.20
N HIS A 199 15.92 -18.44 -9.12
CA HIS A 199 14.54 -18.81 -8.83
C HIS A 199 14.12 -18.25 -7.46
N PRO A 200 12.93 -17.61 -7.37
CA PRO A 200 12.43 -17.08 -6.10
C PRO A 200 12.24 -18.14 -5.01
N LEU A 201 12.79 -17.92 -3.81
CA LEU A 201 12.44 -18.68 -2.61
C LEU A 201 11.27 -18.02 -1.89
N TRP A 202 10.04 -18.41 -2.24
CA TRP A 202 8.81 -17.77 -1.77
C TRP A 202 8.62 -17.77 -0.26
N ASN A 203 9.17 -18.76 0.46
CA ASN A 203 9.13 -18.82 1.92
C ASN A 203 9.97 -17.72 2.59
N THR A 204 10.80 -16.98 1.84
CA THR A 204 11.59 -15.84 2.35
C THR A 204 10.96 -14.48 2.07
N LEU A 205 9.79 -14.44 1.42
CA LEU A 205 9.12 -13.20 1.04
C LEU A 205 8.80 -12.35 2.28
N LEU A 206 9.39 -11.17 2.33
CA LEU A 206 9.15 -10.17 3.36
C LEU A 206 8.55 -8.93 2.71
N THR A 207 7.38 -8.50 3.21
CA THR A 207 6.78 -7.21 2.88
C THR A 207 6.75 -6.36 4.14
N LEU A 208 7.24 -5.13 4.06
CA LEU A 208 7.25 -4.17 5.17
C LEU A 208 6.93 -2.75 4.68
N PRO A 209 6.44 -1.86 5.57
CA PRO A 209 6.37 -0.44 5.25
C PRO A 209 7.78 0.14 5.05
N GLY A 210 7.92 1.00 4.04
CA GLY A 210 9.08 1.84 3.82
C GLY A 210 8.96 3.21 4.49
N SER A 211 9.89 4.11 4.18
CA SER A 211 9.83 5.52 4.58
C SER A 211 8.70 6.23 3.85
N GLY A 212 7.89 6.97 4.61
CA GLY A 212 6.65 7.52 4.10
C GLY A 212 5.68 6.39 3.75
N ASN A 213 5.44 6.22 2.45
CA ASN A 213 4.36 5.37 1.95
C ASN A 213 4.78 4.26 1.00
N GLN A 214 6.09 4.06 0.90
CA GLN A 214 6.69 2.95 0.19
C GLN A 214 6.23 1.62 0.77
N VAL A 215 6.06 0.63 -0.12
CA VAL A 215 5.87 -0.76 0.27
C VAL A 215 7.11 -1.52 -0.16
N ILE A 216 7.96 -1.89 0.80
CA ILE A 216 9.19 -2.59 0.49
C ILE A 216 8.93 -4.08 0.48
N THR A 217 9.32 -4.73 -0.61
CA THR A 217 9.37 -6.19 -0.71
C THR A 217 10.82 -6.64 -0.79
N ALA A 218 11.20 -7.64 0.00
CA ALA A 218 12.48 -8.32 -0.07
C ALA A 218 12.26 -9.83 -0.20
N LEU A 219 13.04 -10.50 -1.05
CA LEU A 219 12.94 -11.94 -1.24
C LEU A 219 14.30 -12.52 -1.66
N THR A 220 14.68 -13.65 -1.06
CA THR A 220 15.82 -14.45 -1.51
C THR A 220 15.47 -15.19 -2.79
N ALA A 221 16.41 -15.22 -3.74
CA ALA A 221 16.40 -16.12 -4.87
C ALA A 221 17.67 -16.98 -4.86
N VAL A 222 17.54 -18.20 -5.37
CA VAL A 222 18.61 -19.21 -5.41
C VAL A 222 18.97 -19.50 -6.86
N ARG A 223 20.26 -19.66 -7.14
CA ARG A 223 20.77 -20.06 -8.45
C ARG A 223 20.31 -21.47 -8.81
N TRP A 224 19.89 -21.68 -10.05
CA TRP A 224 19.42 -22.95 -10.59
C TRP A 224 19.65 -23.09 -12.11
N PRO A 225 20.02 -24.28 -12.61
CA PRO A 225 20.55 -25.39 -11.82
C PRO A 225 21.84 -24.97 -11.13
N THR A 226 22.25 -25.68 -10.09
CA THR A 226 23.56 -25.45 -9.50
C THR A 226 24.12 -26.77 -8.99
N ALA A 227 25.39 -27.03 -9.26
CA ALA A 227 26.04 -28.28 -8.87
C ALA A 227 26.27 -28.36 -7.35
N ASP A 228 26.44 -27.21 -6.69
CA ASP A 228 26.78 -27.12 -5.28
C ASP A 228 25.54 -26.93 -4.38
N GLY A 229 24.42 -26.43 -4.92
CA GLY A 229 23.20 -26.13 -4.14
C GLY A 229 23.25 -24.75 -3.45
N TYR A 230 24.27 -23.94 -3.76
CA TYR A 230 24.54 -22.66 -3.13
C TYR A 230 24.49 -21.52 -4.16
N GLY A 231 24.61 -20.28 -3.68
CA GLY A 231 24.46 -19.09 -4.51
C GLY A 231 23.09 -18.45 -4.33
N GLN A 232 23.01 -17.52 -3.37
CA GLN A 232 21.78 -16.85 -2.98
C GLN A 232 21.94 -15.33 -3.03
N VAL A 233 20.88 -14.66 -3.46
CA VAL A 233 20.83 -13.18 -3.53
C VAL A 233 19.45 -12.72 -3.06
N VAL A 234 19.39 -11.61 -2.34
CA VAL A 234 18.12 -10.96 -1.98
C VAL A 234 17.82 -9.84 -2.96
N PHE A 235 16.63 -9.91 -3.54
CA PHE A 235 16.05 -8.89 -4.42
C PHE A 235 15.20 -7.94 -3.59
N PHE A 236 15.35 -6.64 -3.84
CA PHE A 236 14.56 -5.59 -3.20
C PHE A 236 13.67 -4.88 -4.22
N PHE A 237 12.45 -4.58 -3.78
CA PHE A 237 11.47 -3.82 -4.53
C PHE A 237 10.94 -2.68 -3.68
N ASP A 238 10.63 -1.57 -4.35
CA ASP A 238 9.87 -0.46 -3.83
C ASP A 238 8.54 -0.38 -4.60
N GLY A 239 7.45 -0.71 -3.91
CA GLY A 239 6.18 -1.07 -4.52
C GLY A 239 6.37 -2.26 -5.47
N ASN A 240 6.02 -2.06 -6.74
CA ASN A 240 6.18 -3.06 -7.80
C ASN A 240 7.45 -2.85 -8.66
N ARG A 241 8.39 -2.01 -8.22
CA ARG A 241 9.63 -1.72 -8.97
C ARG A 241 10.82 -2.38 -8.31
N PHE A 242 11.60 -3.15 -9.07
CA PHE A 242 12.89 -3.65 -8.61
C PHE A 242 13.88 -2.49 -8.42
N VAL A 243 14.52 -2.41 -7.25
CA VAL A 243 15.45 -1.32 -6.90
C VAL A 243 16.88 -1.79 -6.67
N GLY A 244 17.11 -3.09 -6.50
CA GLY A 244 18.47 -3.62 -6.41
C GLY A 244 18.60 -4.93 -5.67
N LEU A 245 19.84 -5.39 -5.58
CA LEU A 245 20.24 -6.60 -4.85
C LEU A 245 20.88 -6.22 -3.50
N ASN A 246 20.96 -7.16 -2.57
CA ASN A 246 21.76 -6.98 -1.34
C ASN A 246 23.26 -6.86 -1.62
N SER A 247 23.72 -7.42 -2.73
CA SER A 247 25.13 -7.47 -3.14
C SER A 247 25.19 -7.87 -4.62
N PRO A 248 26.19 -7.39 -5.39
CA PRO A 248 26.46 -7.92 -6.73
C PRO A 248 27.11 -9.31 -6.69
N PHE A 249 27.55 -9.77 -5.52
CA PHE A 249 28.08 -11.11 -5.29
C PHE A 249 27.05 -11.97 -4.58
N GLU A 250 26.99 -13.23 -4.97
CA GLU A 250 26.19 -14.24 -4.29
C GLU A 250 26.70 -14.48 -2.88
N ALA A 251 25.77 -14.71 -1.95
CA ALA A 251 26.10 -15.31 -0.67
C ALA A 251 26.02 -16.84 -0.79
N SER A 252 26.90 -17.56 -0.09
CA SER A 252 26.85 -19.03 -0.05
C SER A 252 25.51 -19.48 0.54
N ALA A 253 25.13 -18.95 1.71
CA ALA A 253 23.82 -19.18 2.30
C ALA A 253 23.26 -17.95 3.04
N ILE A 254 21.98 -17.66 2.81
CA ILE A 254 21.19 -16.68 3.54
C ILE A 254 20.31 -17.41 4.54
N LEU A 255 20.59 -17.21 5.82
CA LEU A 255 19.88 -17.87 6.92
C LEU A 255 18.54 -17.21 7.24
N ARG A 256 18.45 -15.88 7.08
CA ARG A 256 17.25 -15.13 7.43
C ARG A 256 17.15 -13.79 6.73
N VAL A 257 15.94 -13.45 6.28
CA VAL A 257 15.52 -12.09 5.88
C VAL A 257 14.45 -11.63 6.86
N ALA A 258 14.66 -10.50 7.53
CA ALA A 258 13.79 -10.02 8.59
C ALA A 258 13.61 -8.49 8.57
N ARG A 259 12.50 -8.02 9.11
CA ARG A 259 12.26 -6.58 9.32
C ARG A 259 13.22 -6.01 10.36
N ALA A 260 13.78 -4.84 10.08
CA ALA A 260 14.69 -4.11 10.99
C ALA A 260 14.24 -2.68 11.31
N GLY A 261 13.12 -2.24 10.73
CA GLY A 261 12.56 -0.90 10.88
C GLY A 261 11.71 -0.54 9.66
N GLU A 262 11.39 0.74 9.51
CA GLU A 262 10.86 1.30 8.26
C GLU A 262 11.98 1.36 7.21
N SER A 263 11.67 0.94 5.98
CA SER A 263 12.64 0.85 4.86
C SER A 263 13.90 0.04 5.19
N ARG A 264 13.88 -0.77 6.25
CA ARG A 264 15.06 -1.47 6.74
C ARG A 264 14.83 -2.96 6.85
N VAL A 265 15.67 -3.70 6.16
CA VAL A 265 15.69 -5.16 6.13
C VAL A 265 17.01 -5.63 6.71
N ARG A 266 16.96 -6.59 7.62
CA ARG A 266 18.14 -7.25 8.17
C ARG A 266 18.27 -8.61 7.51
N ILE A 267 19.45 -8.88 6.96
CA ILE A 267 19.79 -10.18 6.38
C ILE A 267 20.87 -10.82 7.23
N THR A 268 20.66 -12.07 7.62
CA THR A 268 21.62 -12.91 8.34
C THR A 268 22.19 -13.94 7.38
N TYR A 269 23.51 -13.99 7.29
CA TYR A 269 24.27 -14.84 6.40
C TYR A 269 25.05 -15.89 7.17
N ALA A 270 25.20 -17.09 6.60
CA ALA A 270 26.26 -17.99 7.02
C ALA A 270 27.62 -17.36 6.69
N ASN A 271 28.65 -17.70 7.45
CA ASN A 271 29.98 -17.12 7.32
C ASN A 271 31.01 -18.26 7.42
N TYR A 272 31.95 -18.25 6.49
CA TYR A 272 32.84 -19.37 6.23
C TYR A 272 34.31 -18.93 6.35
N THR A 273 35.16 -19.81 6.86
CA THR A 273 36.60 -19.74 6.57
C THR A 273 36.87 -20.18 5.13
N PRO A 274 38.05 -19.87 4.55
CA PRO A 274 38.41 -20.38 3.22
C PRO A 274 38.43 -21.91 3.09
N ASP A 275 38.58 -22.63 4.22
CA ASP A 275 38.71 -24.09 4.26
C ASP A 275 37.40 -24.80 4.64
N ASP A 276 36.34 -24.04 4.96
CA ASP A 276 35.04 -24.61 5.32
C ASP A 276 34.38 -25.25 4.09
N ALA A 277 33.73 -26.40 4.30
CA ALA A 277 32.78 -26.92 3.32
C ALA A 277 31.52 -26.04 3.29
N LEU A 278 30.85 -25.92 2.14
CA LEU A 278 29.70 -25.03 1.97
C LEU A 278 28.50 -25.40 2.87
N ASP A 279 28.41 -26.66 3.30
CA ASP A 279 27.40 -27.17 4.23
C ASP A 279 27.78 -27.01 5.71
N ASP A 280 29.03 -26.68 6.04
CA ASP A 280 29.53 -26.62 7.42
C ASP A 280 30.30 -25.31 7.72
N PRO A 281 29.60 -24.17 7.83
CA PRO A 281 30.22 -22.89 8.22
C PRO A 281 30.71 -22.91 9.67
N THR A 282 32.00 -22.63 9.87
CA THR A 282 32.61 -22.61 11.21
C THR A 282 32.67 -21.22 11.84
N LEU A 283 32.54 -20.15 11.05
CA LEU A 283 32.50 -18.78 11.58
C LEU A 283 31.09 -18.39 12.05
N LYS A 284 31.04 -17.45 13.00
CA LYS A 284 29.77 -16.89 13.48
C LYS A 284 29.00 -16.21 12.33
N PRO A 285 27.68 -16.44 12.21
CA PRO A 285 26.83 -15.76 11.23
C PRO A 285 26.96 -14.24 11.27
N VAL A 286 26.91 -13.62 10.10
CA VAL A 286 27.00 -12.16 9.96
C VAL A 286 25.64 -11.59 9.67
N THR A 287 25.32 -10.47 10.32
CA THR A 287 24.05 -9.76 10.13
C THR A 287 24.31 -8.37 9.56
N ILE A 288 23.71 -8.06 8.42
CA ILE A 288 23.82 -6.74 7.77
C ILE A 288 22.42 -6.13 7.67
N THR A 289 22.30 -4.83 7.95
CA THR A 289 21.06 -4.08 7.75
C THR A 289 21.13 -3.32 6.43
N TYR A 290 20.10 -3.44 5.63
CA TYR A 290 19.92 -2.79 4.34
C TYR A 290 18.84 -1.74 4.46
N THR A 291 19.15 -0.53 4.01
CA THR A 291 18.19 0.55 3.85
C THR A 291 17.74 0.59 2.40
N VAL A 292 16.46 0.36 2.16
CA VAL A 292 15.86 0.33 0.83
C VAL A 292 15.27 1.71 0.54
N ARG A 293 15.63 2.26 -0.62
CA ARG A 293 15.14 3.54 -1.13
C ARG A 293 14.63 3.34 -2.56
N ALA A 294 13.87 4.31 -3.04
CA ALA A 294 13.47 4.34 -4.44
C ALA A 294 14.68 4.30 -5.40
N THR A 295 15.81 4.91 -5.04
CA THR A 295 16.98 4.96 -5.92
C THR A 295 17.90 3.75 -5.79
N GLY A 296 17.68 2.86 -4.82
CA GLY A 296 18.52 1.69 -4.63
C GLY A 296 18.60 1.18 -3.20
N VAL A 297 19.59 0.33 -2.94
CA VAL A 297 19.77 -0.35 -1.65
C VAL A 297 21.13 0.03 -1.07
N ILE A 298 21.15 0.46 0.20
CA ILE A 298 22.37 0.85 0.92
C ILE A 298 22.59 -0.14 2.06
N SER A 299 23.74 -0.80 2.10
CA SER A 299 24.11 -1.69 3.21
C SER A 299 24.75 -0.90 4.35
N SER A 300 24.53 -1.34 5.59
CA SER A 300 25.20 -0.76 6.77
C SER A 300 26.68 -1.15 6.88
N ALA A 301 27.09 -2.18 6.14
CA ALA A 301 28.44 -2.71 6.09
C ALA A 301 28.67 -3.42 4.74
N PRO A 302 29.91 -3.54 4.25
CA PRO A 302 30.22 -4.39 3.10
C PRO A 302 29.97 -5.87 3.44
N LEU A 303 29.66 -6.67 2.42
CA LEU A 303 29.54 -8.11 2.57
C LEU A 303 30.94 -8.72 2.84
N PRO A 304 31.17 -9.42 3.97
CA PRO A 304 32.46 -10.03 4.27
C PRO A 304 32.87 -11.10 3.25
N ALA A 305 34.17 -11.35 3.13
CA ALA A 305 34.70 -12.35 2.20
C ALA A 305 34.11 -13.75 2.47
N GLY A 306 34.09 -14.17 3.74
CA GLY A 306 33.53 -15.46 4.17
C GLY A 306 32.03 -15.64 3.94
N VAL A 307 31.30 -14.60 3.53
CA VAL A 307 29.89 -14.73 3.14
C VAL A 307 29.73 -15.00 1.64
N LYS A 308 30.69 -14.56 0.82
CA LYS A 308 30.58 -14.56 -0.63
C LYS A 308 30.85 -15.95 -1.19
N ASN A 309 30.04 -16.38 -2.15
CA ASN A 309 30.31 -17.59 -2.95
C ASN A 309 31.26 -17.29 -4.16
N GLY A 310 32.03 -16.20 -4.10
CA GLY A 310 32.99 -15.78 -5.14
C GLY A 310 32.38 -15.24 -6.44
N LEU A 311 31.13 -15.55 -6.76
CA LEU A 311 30.51 -15.33 -8.06
C LEU A 311 29.55 -14.13 -8.07
N ARG A 312 29.39 -13.50 -9.23
CA ARG A 312 28.58 -12.27 -9.38
C ARG A 312 27.23 -12.57 -10.02
N ALA A 313 26.17 -12.02 -9.45
CA ALA A 313 24.87 -11.93 -10.10
C ALA A 313 24.92 -10.80 -11.14
N VAL A 314 24.75 -11.13 -12.41
CA VAL A 314 24.76 -10.17 -13.51
C VAL A 314 23.40 -10.12 -14.19
N LEU A 315 23.01 -8.91 -14.58
CA LEU A 315 21.85 -8.72 -15.43
C LEU A 315 22.14 -9.37 -16.79
N THR A 316 21.25 -10.21 -17.27
CA THR A 316 21.27 -10.59 -18.68
C THR A 316 21.04 -9.32 -19.47
N SER A 317 22.00 -8.94 -20.33
CA SER A 317 21.67 -8.06 -21.44
C SER A 317 20.45 -8.68 -22.10
N GLY A 318 19.36 -7.91 -22.23
CA GLY A 318 18.22 -8.39 -23.01
C GLY A 318 18.71 -8.79 -24.41
N PRO A 319 17.91 -9.53 -25.20
CA PRO A 319 18.21 -9.59 -26.62
C PRO A 319 18.43 -8.16 -27.10
N ASP A 320 19.58 -7.90 -27.71
CA ASP A 320 19.86 -6.61 -28.36
C ASP A 320 18.62 -6.26 -29.18
N ARG A 321 17.99 -5.13 -28.84
CA ARG A 321 16.86 -4.60 -29.60
C ARG A 321 17.34 -4.05 -30.93
#